data_AF-X1D918-F1
#
_entry.id   AF-X1D918-F1
#
_cell.length_a   1.000
_cell.length_b   1.000
_cell.length_c   1.000
_cell.angle_alpha   90.00
_cell.angle_beta   90.00
_cell.angle_gamma   90.00
#
_symmetry.space_group_name_H-M   'P 1'
#
loop_
_entity.id
_entity.type
_entity.pdbx_description
1 polymer ?
#
loop_
_entity_poly.entity_id
_entity_poly.type
_entity_poly.pdbx_seq_one_letter_code
_entity_poly.pdbx_strand_id
1 'polypeptide(L)'
;LHAAHGYLLSQFLSPYTNKRTDGYGGSTENRIKIIEEIYEKTVDMVGKDFPILIKMNVDDFLEGGIKLDESMKIAEKFSRMGFAAIETSGCMWEVILRTKKELGWHPAFNPEARIDINSKEKEAYHLPYAKEIKKVIKIPLILVGGIRSLDVIEKILNEENADFIGLCRPLIREPDLPNKWLKGIGKITCECISCNGCTASLLSGSLRCTQKK
;
A
#
# COMPACT_ATOMS: atom_id res chain seq x y z
N LEU A 1 -8.33 -6.28 6.30
CA LEU A 1 -7.34 -7.38 6.15
C LEU A 1 -6.04 -6.82 5.58
N HIS A 2 -4.90 -7.26 6.12
CA HIS A 2 -3.59 -6.83 5.67
C HIS A 2 -2.90 -7.95 4.89
N ALA A 3 -2.87 -7.84 3.55
CA ALA A 3 -2.30 -8.83 2.63
C ALA A 3 -1.17 -8.22 1.78
N ALA A 4 -0.31 -7.43 2.42
CA ALA A 4 0.81 -6.72 1.80
C ALA A 4 2.11 -6.91 2.58
N HIS A 5 3.21 -6.37 2.02
CA HIS A 5 4.49 -6.14 2.71
C HIS A 5 5.24 -7.40 3.18
N GLY A 6 4.92 -8.57 2.63
CA GLY A 6 5.55 -9.82 3.06
C GLY A 6 5.13 -10.32 4.44
N TYR A 7 4.03 -9.79 5.00
CA TYR A 7 3.34 -10.44 6.13
C TYR A 7 2.57 -11.69 5.68
N LEU A 8 1.99 -12.43 6.64
CA LEU A 8 1.40 -13.75 6.41
C LEU A 8 0.51 -13.86 5.15
N LEU A 9 -0.52 -13.02 5.01
CA LEU A 9 -1.42 -13.11 3.85
C LEU A 9 -0.74 -12.70 2.54
N SER A 10 0.23 -11.77 2.60
CA SER A 10 1.08 -11.44 1.46
C SER A 10 1.95 -12.63 1.03
N GLN A 11 2.43 -13.42 1.99
CA GLN A 11 3.22 -14.61 1.69
C GLN A 11 2.38 -15.69 1.00
N PHE A 12 1.12 -15.88 1.42
CA PHE A 12 0.22 -16.79 0.71
C PHE A 12 -0.05 -16.34 -0.73
N LEU A 13 -0.29 -15.04 -0.95
CA LEU A 13 -0.53 -14.50 -2.29
C LEU A 13 0.69 -14.58 -3.21
N SER A 14 1.89 -14.41 -2.66
CA SER A 14 3.11 -14.28 -3.44
C SER A 14 3.61 -15.64 -3.95
N PRO A 15 3.78 -15.84 -5.26
CA PRO A 15 4.42 -17.04 -5.78
C PRO A 15 5.90 -17.14 -5.38
N TYR A 16 6.51 -16.05 -4.89
CA TYR A 16 7.90 -16.05 -4.41
C TYR A 16 8.05 -16.86 -3.13
N THR A 17 7.11 -16.72 -2.19
CA THR A 17 7.15 -17.39 -0.88
C THR A 17 6.25 -18.63 -0.83
N ASN A 18 5.08 -18.60 -1.46
CA ASN A 18 4.17 -19.73 -1.47
C ASN A 18 4.53 -20.74 -2.57
N LYS A 19 5.31 -21.76 -2.19
CA LYS A 19 5.68 -22.90 -3.03
C LYS A 19 4.85 -24.16 -2.73
N ARG A 20 3.70 -24.01 -2.07
CA ARG A 20 2.83 -25.14 -1.71
C ARG A 20 2.25 -25.78 -2.96
N THR A 21 1.99 -27.08 -2.87
CA THR A 21 1.34 -27.90 -3.91
C THR A 21 -0.05 -28.38 -3.51
N ASP A 22 -0.53 -27.96 -2.32
CA ASP A 22 -1.87 -28.26 -1.86
C ASP A 22 -2.88 -27.19 -2.30
N GLY A 23 -4.11 -27.25 -1.77
CA GLY A 23 -5.19 -26.34 -2.13
C GLY A 23 -5.00 -24.86 -1.76
N TYR A 24 -3.87 -24.48 -1.15
CA TYR A 24 -3.52 -23.10 -0.84
C TYR A 24 -2.31 -22.58 -1.64
N GLY A 25 -1.80 -23.35 -2.61
CA GLY A 25 -0.65 -22.99 -3.44
C GLY A 25 -0.82 -23.32 -4.92
N GLY A 26 0.20 -23.01 -5.71
CA GLY A 26 0.16 -23.17 -7.16
C GLY A 26 -0.54 -21.99 -7.83
N SER A 27 -1.80 -22.16 -8.28
CA SER A 27 -2.52 -21.12 -9.03
C SER A 27 -2.84 -19.89 -8.17
N THR A 28 -3.08 -18.76 -8.82
CA THR A 28 -3.48 -17.51 -8.15
C THR A 28 -4.75 -17.72 -7.31
N GLU A 29 -5.71 -18.50 -7.80
CA GLU A 29 -6.97 -18.82 -7.11
C GLU A 29 -6.73 -19.58 -5.80
N ASN A 30 -5.88 -20.61 -5.83
CA ASN A 30 -5.54 -21.36 -4.62
C ASN A 30 -4.83 -20.48 -3.59
N ARG A 31 -3.95 -19.59 -4.04
CA ARG A 31 -3.23 -18.66 -3.16
C ARG A 31 -4.13 -17.60 -2.53
N ILE A 32 -5.23 -17.23 -3.18
CA ILE A 32 -6.26 -16.34 -2.64
C ILE A 32 -7.15 -17.05 -1.61
N LYS A 33 -7.30 -18.37 -1.68
CA LYS A 33 -8.28 -19.14 -0.90
C LYS A 33 -8.27 -18.85 0.60
N ILE A 34 -7.10 -18.71 1.22
CA ILE A 34 -7.01 -18.36 2.64
C ILE A 34 -7.66 -17.01 2.98
N ILE A 35 -7.55 -16.03 2.09
CA ILE A 35 -8.16 -14.70 2.26
C ILE A 35 -9.67 -14.79 2.07
N GLU A 36 -10.13 -15.63 1.14
CA GLU A 36 -11.54 -15.92 0.92
C GLU A 36 -12.20 -16.51 2.17
N GLU A 37 -11.60 -17.56 2.74
CA GLU A 37 -12.08 -18.17 3.98
C GLU A 37 -12.08 -17.21 5.17
N ILE A 38 -11.03 -16.38 5.33
CA ILE A 38 -10.97 -15.35 6.38
C ILE A 38 -12.06 -14.29 6.17
N TYR A 39 -12.25 -13.84 4.94
CA TYR A 39 -13.25 -12.83 4.61
C TYR A 39 -14.67 -13.32 4.90
N GLU A 40 -15.02 -14.52 4.42
CA GLU A 40 -16.32 -15.15 4.68
C GLU A 40 -16.59 -15.29 6.17
N LYS A 41 -15.62 -15.80 6.94
CA LYS A 41 -15.76 -15.91 8.40
C LYS A 41 -15.88 -14.57 9.10
N THR A 42 -15.21 -13.54 8.59
CA THR A 42 -15.35 -12.18 9.12
C THR A 42 -16.78 -11.69 8.88
N VAL A 43 -17.29 -11.79 7.65
CA VAL A 43 -18.66 -11.38 7.30
C VAL A 43 -19.72 -12.12 8.12
N ASP A 44 -19.55 -13.43 8.35
CA ASP A 44 -20.45 -14.22 9.21
C ASP A 44 -20.53 -13.64 10.63
N MET A 45 -19.43 -13.09 11.14
CA MET A 45 -19.34 -12.53 12.50
C MET A 45 -19.84 -11.09 12.61
N VAL A 46 -19.54 -10.23 11.63
CA VAL A 46 -19.81 -8.78 11.72
C VAL A 46 -21.02 -8.33 10.90
N GLY A 47 -21.54 -9.19 10.02
CA GLY A 47 -22.61 -8.85 9.08
C GLY A 47 -22.11 -8.15 7.81
N LYS A 48 -22.95 -8.13 6.77
CA LYS A 48 -22.61 -7.60 5.44
C LYS A 48 -22.46 -6.07 5.39
N ASP A 49 -23.08 -5.37 6.33
CA ASP A 49 -23.06 -3.90 6.37
C ASP A 49 -21.78 -3.34 7.02
N PHE A 50 -20.98 -4.20 7.66
CA PHE A 50 -19.71 -3.78 8.25
C PHE A 50 -18.61 -3.69 7.17
N PRO A 51 -17.96 -2.53 6.98
CA PRO A 51 -16.98 -2.36 5.91
C PRO A 51 -15.69 -3.12 6.22
N ILE A 52 -15.36 -4.11 5.39
CA ILE A 52 -14.09 -4.83 5.44
C ILE A 52 -13.23 -4.33 4.27
N LEU A 53 -12.08 -3.74 4.58
CA LEU A 53 -11.11 -3.27 3.58
C LEU A 53 -9.96 -4.28 3.45
N ILE A 54 -9.28 -4.28 2.31
CA ILE A 54 -8.06 -5.08 2.12
C ILE A 54 -6.91 -4.25 1.58
N LYS A 55 -5.72 -4.42 2.17
CA LYS A 55 -4.47 -3.88 1.64
C LYS A 55 -3.69 -4.97 0.92
N MET A 56 -3.18 -4.70 -0.28
CA MET A 56 -2.44 -5.68 -1.09
C MET A 56 -1.23 -5.09 -1.81
N ASN A 57 -0.29 -5.96 -2.18
CA ASN A 57 0.83 -5.59 -3.04
C ASN A 57 0.39 -5.43 -4.50
N VAL A 58 0.85 -4.36 -5.16
CA VAL A 58 0.72 -4.14 -6.61
C VAL A 58 1.86 -4.81 -7.39
N ASP A 59 3.02 -4.90 -6.74
CA ASP A 59 4.21 -5.63 -7.18
C ASP A 59 4.99 -6.00 -5.91
N ASP A 60 5.55 -7.21 -5.88
CA ASP A 60 6.43 -7.64 -4.78
C ASP A 60 7.84 -7.03 -4.89
N PHE A 61 8.16 -6.48 -6.07
CA PHE A 61 9.46 -5.97 -6.46
C PHE A 61 10.59 -7.00 -6.32
N LEU A 62 10.22 -8.27 -6.46
CA LEU A 62 11.12 -9.42 -6.51
C LEU A 62 10.92 -10.20 -7.81
N GLU A 63 11.97 -10.89 -8.22
CA GLU A 63 11.87 -11.90 -9.27
C GLU A 63 11.07 -13.10 -8.77
N GLY A 64 10.13 -13.60 -9.58
CA GLY A 64 9.25 -14.69 -9.19
C GLY A 64 8.20 -14.34 -8.14
N GLY A 65 8.03 -13.05 -7.79
CA GLY A 65 6.92 -12.54 -6.98
C GLY A 65 5.77 -12.01 -7.82
N ILE A 66 4.76 -11.44 -7.16
CA ILE A 66 3.60 -10.82 -7.80
C ILE A 66 4.05 -9.67 -8.70
N LYS A 67 3.51 -9.63 -9.92
CA LYS A 67 3.62 -8.54 -10.88
C LYS A 67 2.25 -7.95 -11.19
N LEU A 68 2.24 -6.84 -11.93
CA LEU A 68 1.04 -6.06 -12.19
C LEU A 68 -0.11 -6.87 -12.81
N ASP A 69 0.19 -7.75 -13.77
CA ASP A 69 -0.82 -8.60 -14.41
C ASP A 69 -1.50 -9.55 -13.40
N GLU A 70 -0.73 -10.09 -12.46
CA GLU A 70 -1.28 -10.96 -11.41
C GLU A 70 -1.97 -10.15 -10.30
N SER A 71 -1.42 -9.00 -9.89
CA SER A 71 -2.07 -8.15 -8.89
C SER A 71 -3.40 -7.58 -9.40
N MET A 72 -3.56 -7.34 -10.70
CA MET A 72 -4.86 -7.00 -11.30
C MET A 72 -5.89 -8.13 -11.16
N LYS A 73 -5.50 -9.40 -11.39
CA LYS A 73 -6.40 -10.56 -11.20
C LYS A 73 -6.81 -10.71 -9.73
N ILE A 74 -5.85 -10.54 -8.82
CA ILE A 74 -6.09 -10.58 -7.37
C ILE A 74 -7.05 -9.45 -6.96
N ALA A 75 -6.82 -8.22 -7.43
CA ALA A 75 -7.66 -7.07 -7.13
C ALA A 75 -9.08 -7.23 -7.69
N GLU A 76 -9.24 -7.78 -8.90
CA GLU A 76 -10.55 -8.09 -9.48
C GLU A 76 -11.30 -9.12 -8.64
N LYS A 77 -10.63 -10.20 -8.21
CA LYS A 77 -11.24 -11.21 -7.31
C LYS A 77 -11.67 -10.58 -5.98
N PHE A 78 -10.83 -9.75 -5.36
CA PHE A 78 -11.21 -9.01 -4.14
C PHE A 78 -12.40 -8.07 -4.37
N SER A 79 -12.45 -7.38 -5.51
CA SER A 79 -13.60 -6.57 -5.87
C SER A 79 -14.89 -7.39 -5.99
N ARG A 80 -14.82 -8.63 -6.50
CA ARG A 80 -15.98 -9.52 -6.62
C ARG A 80 -16.40 -10.16 -5.28
N MET A 81 -15.46 -10.37 -4.37
CA MET A 81 -15.75 -10.88 -3.02
C MET A 81 -16.57 -9.90 -2.17
N GLY A 82 -16.50 -8.60 -2.49
CA GLY A 82 -17.28 -7.56 -1.81
C GLY A 82 -16.53 -6.78 -0.74
N PHE A 83 -15.19 -6.78 -0.75
CA PHE A 83 -14.43 -5.84 0.07
C PHE A 83 -14.91 -4.39 -0.18
N ALA A 84 -15.02 -3.60 0.87
CA ALA A 84 -15.53 -2.23 0.79
C ALA A 84 -14.54 -1.28 0.10
N ALA A 85 -13.23 -1.56 0.16
CA ALA A 85 -12.19 -0.87 -0.59
C ALA A 85 -10.90 -1.70 -0.68
N ILE A 86 -10.08 -1.39 -1.69
CA ILE A 86 -8.72 -1.91 -1.83
C ILE A 86 -7.71 -0.79 -1.59
N GLU A 87 -6.79 -0.99 -0.66
CA GLU A 87 -5.64 -0.11 -0.46
C GLU A 87 -4.40 -0.70 -1.15
N THR A 88 -3.82 0.05 -2.08
CA THR A 88 -2.63 -0.40 -2.83
C THR A 88 -1.35 -0.27 -1.98
N SER A 89 -0.40 -1.16 -2.19
CA SER A 89 0.93 -1.10 -1.60
C SER A 89 1.93 -1.97 -2.38
N GLY A 90 3.10 -2.29 -1.84
CA GLY A 90 4.03 -3.18 -2.52
C GLY A 90 5.22 -3.57 -1.65
N CYS A 91 6.12 -4.31 -2.25
CA CYS A 91 7.34 -4.87 -1.66
C CYS A 91 7.12 -6.10 -0.75
N MET A 92 8.16 -6.91 -0.70
CA MET A 92 8.38 -8.00 0.26
C MET A 92 9.61 -7.66 1.14
N TRP A 93 9.83 -8.38 2.23
CA TRP A 93 10.96 -8.14 3.14
C TRP A 93 12.32 -8.24 2.43
N GLU A 94 12.48 -9.18 1.51
CA GLU A 94 13.74 -9.44 0.80
C GLU A 94 14.15 -8.30 -0.14
N VAL A 95 13.26 -7.33 -0.41
CA VAL A 95 13.59 -6.11 -1.16
C VAL A 95 14.68 -5.30 -0.45
N ILE A 96 14.84 -5.42 0.88
CA ILE A 96 15.95 -4.76 1.60
C ILE A 96 17.34 -5.21 1.13
N LEU A 97 17.44 -6.40 0.53
CA LEU A 97 18.69 -6.99 0.07
C LEU A 97 19.01 -6.62 -1.39
N ARG A 98 18.10 -5.91 -2.08
CA ARG A 98 18.26 -5.53 -3.48
C ARG A 98 19.03 -4.22 -3.61
N THR A 99 19.64 -3.99 -4.76
CA THR A 99 20.40 -2.77 -5.05
C THR A 99 19.52 -1.68 -5.67
N LYS A 100 19.97 -0.42 -5.55
CA LYS A 100 19.34 0.71 -6.27
C LYS A 100 19.26 0.47 -7.77
N LYS A 101 20.26 -0.20 -8.35
CA LYS A 101 20.30 -0.48 -9.79
C LYS A 101 19.18 -1.42 -10.22
N GLU A 102 18.85 -2.41 -9.40
CA GLU A 102 17.77 -3.37 -9.67
C GLU A 102 16.39 -2.74 -9.47
N LEU A 103 16.22 -1.94 -8.42
CA LEU A 103 14.92 -1.37 -8.06
C LEU A 103 14.63 -0.06 -8.82
N GLY A 104 15.62 0.78 -9.03
CA GLY A 104 15.44 2.17 -9.48
C GLY A 104 15.16 3.17 -8.34
N TRP A 105 15.09 2.70 -7.08
CA TRP A 105 15.05 3.53 -5.88
C TRP A 105 15.95 2.96 -4.78
N HIS A 106 16.26 3.75 -3.76
CA HIS A 106 17.06 3.27 -2.63
C HIS A 106 16.26 2.29 -1.77
N PRO A 107 16.72 1.05 -1.56
CA PRO A 107 16.12 0.16 -0.56
C PRO A 107 16.25 0.80 0.83
N ALA A 108 15.24 0.59 1.66
CA ALA A 108 15.24 1.06 3.04
C ALA A 108 14.84 -0.10 3.96
N PHE A 109 15.15 0.01 5.26
CA PHE A 109 14.80 -0.99 6.26
C PHE A 109 13.31 -1.38 6.24
N ASN A 110 12.44 -0.41 5.91
CA ASN A 110 11.04 -0.65 5.56
C ASN A 110 10.90 -0.62 4.04
N PRO A 111 10.82 -1.78 3.36
CA PRO A 111 10.78 -1.87 1.90
C PRO A 111 9.70 -1.02 1.24
N GLU A 112 8.53 -0.96 1.87
CA GLU A 112 7.32 -0.31 1.38
C GLU A 112 7.37 1.23 1.54
N ALA A 113 8.27 1.74 2.40
CA ALA A 113 8.40 3.14 2.74
C ALA A 113 9.65 3.75 2.09
N ARG A 114 9.55 4.13 0.81
CA ARG A 114 10.67 4.74 0.08
C ARG A 114 11.17 6.04 0.74
N ILE A 115 12.48 6.22 0.75
CA ILE A 115 13.17 7.44 1.15
C ILE A 115 13.48 8.34 -0.06
N ASP A 116 14.08 9.51 0.17
CA ASP A 116 14.54 10.44 -0.88
C ASP A 116 13.45 10.93 -1.86
N ILE A 117 12.22 11.03 -1.35
CA ILE A 117 11.07 11.64 -2.04
C ILE A 117 11.20 13.15 -1.91
N ASN A 118 12.11 13.74 -2.69
CA ASN A 118 12.51 15.15 -2.60
C ASN A 118 11.94 16.05 -3.71
N SER A 119 11.06 15.51 -4.56
CA SER A 119 10.32 16.26 -5.58
C SER A 119 8.94 15.63 -5.81
N LYS A 120 8.01 16.38 -6.42
CA LYS A 120 6.63 15.93 -6.65
C LYS A 120 6.55 14.75 -7.61
N GLU A 121 7.49 14.64 -8.55
CA GLU A 121 7.56 13.56 -9.54
C GLU A 121 7.93 12.21 -8.90
N LYS A 122 8.49 12.23 -7.68
CA LYS A 122 8.80 11.03 -6.91
C LYS A 122 7.69 10.63 -5.92
N GLU A 123 6.69 11.49 -5.73
CA GLU A 123 5.51 11.17 -4.93
C GLU A 123 4.61 10.17 -5.68
N ALA A 124 3.63 9.61 -4.97
CA ALA A 124 2.64 8.70 -5.53
C ALA A 124 3.23 7.54 -6.34
N TYR A 125 4.32 6.92 -5.86
CA TYR A 125 5.06 5.91 -6.64
C TYR A 125 4.28 4.61 -6.96
N HIS A 126 3.10 4.40 -6.37
CA HIS A 126 2.18 3.33 -6.77
C HIS A 126 1.10 3.78 -7.77
N LEU A 127 1.01 5.07 -8.11
CA LEU A 127 -0.01 5.62 -9.00
C LEU A 127 -0.07 4.90 -10.36
N PRO A 128 1.05 4.57 -11.05
CA PRO A 128 0.97 3.85 -12.32
C PRO A 128 0.24 2.50 -12.19
N TYR A 129 0.48 1.76 -11.11
CA TYR A 129 -0.18 0.48 -10.84
C TYR A 129 -1.65 0.66 -10.44
N ALA A 130 -1.94 1.67 -9.62
CA ALA A 130 -3.29 1.99 -9.19
C ALA A 130 -4.21 2.35 -10.36
N LYS A 131 -3.69 3.07 -11.37
CA LYS A 131 -4.43 3.38 -12.61
C LYS A 131 -4.86 2.11 -13.35
N GLU A 132 -3.98 1.11 -13.45
CA GLU A 132 -4.30 -0.15 -14.11
C GLU A 132 -5.26 -1.01 -13.29
N ILE A 133 -5.06 -1.09 -11.97
CA ILE A 133 -5.98 -1.80 -11.06
C ILE A 133 -7.38 -1.16 -11.10
N LYS A 134 -7.46 0.18 -11.21
CA LYS A 134 -8.76 0.86 -11.29
C LYS A 134 -9.62 0.45 -12.48
N LYS A 135 -9.01 0.01 -13.57
CA LYS A 135 -9.74 -0.45 -14.77
C LYS A 135 -10.50 -1.77 -14.54
N VAL A 136 -10.12 -2.55 -13.53
CA VAL A 136 -10.65 -3.91 -13.32
C VAL A 136 -11.46 -4.09 -12.04
N ILE A 137 -11.53 -3.07 -11.18
CA ILE A 137 -12.30 -3.12 -9.93
C ILE A 137 -13.51 -2.19 -9.97
N LYS A 138 -14.54 -2.53 -9.19
CA LYS A 138 -15.78 -1.74 -9.06
C LYS A 138 -15.97 -1.09 -7.69
N ILE A 139 -14.99 -1.26 -6.82
CA ILE A 139 -14.98 -0.75 -5.44
C ILE A 139 -13.95 0.38 -5.29
N PRO A 140 -14.08 1.24 -4.27
CA PRO A 140 -13.11 2.29 -3.98
C PRO A 140 -11.67 1.79 -3.88
N LEU A 141 -10.73 2.59 -4.37
CA LEU A 141 -9.28 2.38 -4.26
C LEU A 141 -8.66 3.49 -3.41
N ILE A 142 -7.89 3.07 -2.43
CA ILE A 142 -7.10 3.94 -1.58
C ILE A 142 -5.64 3.88 -2.05
N LEU A 143 -5.10 5.01 -2.49
CA LEU A 143 -3.73 5.12 -2.95
C LEU A 143 -2.80 5.55 -1.82
N VAL A 144 -1.72 4.80 -1.61
CA VAL A 144 -0.54 5.24 -0.86
C VAL A 144 0.68 5.23 -1.77
N GLY A 145 1.73 5.94 -1.39
CA GLY A 145 2.98 5.91 -2.15
C GLY A 145 3.83 7.14 -1.90
N GLY A 146 4.06 7.47 -0.63
CA GLY A 146 4.90 8.62 -0.27
C GLY A 146 4.38 9.98 -0.75
N ILE A 147 3.05 10.14 -0.76
CA ILE A 147 2.36 11.38 -1.13
C ILE A 147 2.53 12.40 0.01
N ARG A 148 2.84 13.65 -0.36
CA ARG A 148 3.23 14.74 0.54
C ARG A 148 2.60 16.08 0.17
N SER A 149 2.21 16.27 -1.09
CA SER A 149 1.75 17.56 -1.62
C SER A 149 0.25 17.56 -1.94
N LEU A 150 -0.47 18.58 -1.47
CA LEU A 150 -1.91 18.76 -1.67
C LEU A 150 -2.26 18.85 -3.15
N ASP A 151 -1.50 19.57 -3.96
CA ASP A 151 -1.77 19.69 -5.40
C ASP A 151 -1.56 18.37 -6.15
N VAL A 152 -0.65 17.51 -5.68
CA VAL A 152 -0.52 16.13 -6.19
C VAL A 152 -1.75 15.29 -5.82
N ILE A 153 -2.25 15.43 -4.59
CA ILE A 153 -3.47 14.77 -4.12
C ILE A 153 -4.67 15.20 -4.98
N GLU A 154 -4.91 16.51 -5.10
CA GLU A 154 -5.99 17.08 -5.89
C GLU A 154 -5.94 16.60 -7.34
N LYS A 155 -4.76 16.58 -7.96
CA LYS A 155 -4.61 16.07 -9.32
C LYS A 155 -5.02 14.61 -9.43
N ILE A 156 -4.57 13.75 -8.51
CA ILE A 156 -4.86 12.31 -8.55
C ILE A 156 -6.37 12.04 -8.42
N LEU A 157 -7.04 12.75 -7.51
CA LEU A 157 -8.46 12.60 -7.24
C LEU A 157 -9.33 13.17 -8.38
N ASN A 158 -9.00 14.36 -8.90
CA ASN A 158 -9.74 14.98 -10.01
C ASN A 158 -9.61 14.20 -11.32
N GLU A 159 -8.51 13.49 -11.52
CA GLU A 159 -8.32 12.57 -12.65
C GLU A 159 -8.92 11.17 -12.40
N GLU A 160 -9.63 10.95 -11.29
CA GLU A 160 -10.27 9.68 -10.91
C GLU A 160 -9.31 8.47 -10.86
N ASN A 161 -8.02 8.71 -10.68
CA ASN A 161 -7.02 7.63 -10.62
C ASN A 161 -7.04 6.87 -9.28
N ALA A 162 -7.67 7.46 -8.25
CA ALA A 162 -7.94 6.87 -6.94
C ALA A 162 -9.14 7.61 -6.31
N ASP A 163 -9.85 6.97 -5.38
CA ASP A 163 -10.99 7.60 -4.67
C ASP A 163 -10.57 8.22 -3.34
N PHE A 164 -9.50 7.69 -2.74
CA PHE A 164 -8.95 8.15 -1.48
C PHE A 164 -7.42 8.13 -1.48
N ILE A 165 -6.82 9.01 -0.68
CA ILE A 165 -5.38 9.03 -0.42
C ILE A 165 -5.11 8.58 1.01
N GLY A 166 -4.27 7.56 1.18
CA GLY A 166 -3.76 7.14 2.47
C GLY A 166 -2.45 7.86 2.82
N LEU A 167 -2.43 8.52 3.98
CA LEU A 167 -1.25 9.19 4.53
C LEU A 167 -0.82 8.51 5.84
N CYS A 168 0.48 8.31 6.02
CA CYS A 168 1.05 7.76 7.26
C CYS A 168 2.14 8.70 7.81
N ARG A 169 3.35 8.67 7.22
CA ARG A 169 4.49 9.49 7.67
C ARG A 169 4.20 11.01 7.75
N PRO A 170 3.44 11.63 6.82
CA PRO A 170 3.00 13.02 6.96
C PRO A 170 2.23 13.28 8.26
N LEU A 171 1.32 12.39 8.65
CA LEU A 171 0.48 12.55 9.83
C LEU A 171 1.23 12.31 11.15
N ILE A 172 2.34 11.56 11.13
CA ILE A 172 3.23 11.45 12.30
C ILE A 172 3.89 12.81 12.61
N ARG A 173 4.23 13.57 11.57
CA ARG A 173 4.86 14.90 11.72
C ARG A 173 3.81 16.00 11.94
N GLU A 174 2.71 15.95 11.20
CA GLU A 174 1.62 16.93 11.24
C GLU A 174 0.26 16.21 11.36
N PRO A 175 -0.19 15.87 12.59
CA PRO A 175 -1.44 15.13 12.78
C PRO A 175 -2.69 15.85 12.25
N ASP A 176 -2.70 17.18 12.30
CA ASP A 176 -3.81 18.03 11.85
C ASP A 176 -3.71 18.46 10.37
N LEU A 177 -2.79 17.85 9.60
CA LEU A 177 -2.50 18.24 8.22
C LEU A 177 -3.74 18.29 7.31
N PRO A 178 -4.67 17.32 7.33
CA PRO A 178 -5.87 17.39 6.48
C PRO A 178 -6.74 18.62 6.80
N ASN A 179 -6.91 18.97 8.08
CA ASN A 179 -7.68 20.15 8.48
C ASN A 179 -6.97 21.45 8.11
N LYS A 180 -5.64 21.50 8.21
CA LYS A 180 -4.85 22.65 7.74
C LYS A 180 -5.04 22.86 6.24
N TRP A 181 -4.93 21.81 5.43
CA TRP A 181 -5.16 21.87 3.99
C TRP A 181 -6.59 22.29 3.64
N LEU A 182 -7.60 21.71 4.30
CA LEU A 182 -9.00 22.09 4.11
C LEU A 182 -9.26 23.58 4.39
N LYS A 183 -8.58 24.15 5.39
CA LYS A 183 -8.68 25.57 5.75
C LYS A 183 -7.77 26.50 4.93
N GLY A 184 -6.94 25.95 4.03
CA GLY A 184 -5.94 26.72 3.29
C GLY A 184 -4.81 27.28 4.17
N ILE A 185 -4.49 26.63 5.29
CA ILE A 185 -3.49 27.08 6.27
C ILE A 185 -2.16 26.34 6.04
N GLY A 186 -1.06 27.09 6.01
CA GLY A 186 0.29 26.54 5.94
C GLY A 186 0.73 26.20 4.52
N LYS A 187 1.71 25.28 4.40
CA LYS A 187 2.27 24.88 3.11
C LYS A 187 1.41 23.79 2.46
N ILE A 188 1.30 23.83 1.13
CA ILE A 188 0.64 22.76 0.36
C ILE A 188 1.42 21.44 0.39
N THR A 189 2.73 21.48 0.64
CA THR A 189 3.55 20.28 0.85
C THR A 189 3.84 20.12 2.34
N CYS A 190 3.64 18.90 2.86
CA CYS A 190 3.86 18.60 4.27
C CYS A 190 5.34 18.64 4.68
N GLU A 191 5.58 18.80 5.97
CA GLU A 191 6.92 18.91 6.56
C GLU A 191 7.65 17.57 6.68
N CYS A 192 6.95 16.43 6.54
CA CYS A 192 7.61 15.13 6.54
C CYS A 192 8.59 15.04 5.38
N ILE A 193 9.86 14.71 5.63
CA ILE A 193 10.91 14.61 4.60
C ILE A 193 11.16 13.18 4.10
N SER A 194 10.30 12.23 4.45
CA SER A 194 10.44 10.81 4.07
C SER A 194 11.76 10.15 4.49
N CYS A 195 12.35 10.55 5.62
CA CYS A 195 13.64 10.02 6.11
C CYS A 195 13.54 8.67 6.85
N ASN A 196 12.34 8.15 7.08
CA ASN A 196 12.06 6.95 7.89
C ASN A 196 12.59 6.98 9.33
N GLY A 197 13.01 8.14 9.84
CA GLY A 197 13.40 8.29 11.24
C GLY A 197 12.28 7.91 12.22
N CYS A 198 11.01 8.03 11.81
CA CYS A 198 9.89 7.54 12.58
C CYS A 198 9.93 6.03 12.84
N THR A 199 10.31 5.22 11.86
CA THR A 199 10.50 3.78 12.07
C THR A 199 11.69 3.53 13.00
N ALA A 200 12.81 4.22 12.78
CA ALA A 200 13.98 4.08 13.66
C ALA A 200 13.65 4.42 15.12
N SER A 201 12.74 5.36 15.36
CA SER A 201 12.31 5.72 16.71
C SER A 201 11.60 4.60 17.47
N LEU A 202 11.01 3.62 16.79
CA LEU A 202 10.39 2.44 17.42
C LEU A 202 11.42 1.63 18.24
N LEU A 203 12.67 1.57 17.78
CA LEU A 203 13.77 0.93 18.52
C LEU A 203 14.10 1.66 19.83
N SER A 204 13.74 2.95 19.92
CA SER A 204 13.92 3.79 21.11
C SER A 204 12.66 3.91 21.98
N GLY A 205 11.66 3.06 21.77
CA GLY A 205 10.53 2.86 22.68
C GLY A 205 9.20 3.51 22.29
N SER A 206 9.15 4.40 21.30
CA SER A 206 7.88 5.01 20.88
C SER A 206 7.94 5.55 19.45
N LEU A 207 6.85 5.41 18.69
CA LEU A 207 6.70 6.05 17.38
C LEU A 207 6.67 7.58 17.51
N ARG A 208 7.64 8.27 16.89
CA ARG A 208 7.65 9.74 16.80
C ARG A 208 8.38 10.23 15.56
N CYS A 209 8.08 11.45 15.10
CA CYS A 209 8.96 12.10 14.11
C CYS A 209 10.30 12.46 14.77
N THR A 210 11.42 12.11 14.14
CA THR A 210 12.76 12.44 14.66
C THR A 210 13.26 13.82 14.21
N GLN A 211 12.55 14.48 13.31
CA GLN A 211 12.91 15.82 12.84
C GLN A 211 12.50 16.86 13.89
N LYS A 212 13.40 17.82 14.15
CA LYS A 212 13.12 18.94 15.06
C LYS A 212 11.92 19.76 14.54
N LYS A 213 11.15 20.35 15.45
CA LYS A 213 10.04 21.24 15.07
C LYS A 213 10.57 22.54 14.52
#